data_AF-A0A519DAN3-F1
#
_entry.id   AF-A0A519DAN3-F1
#
_cell.length_a   1.000
_cell.length_b   1.000
_cell.length_c   1.000
_cell.angle_alpha   90.00
_cell.angle_beta   90.00
_cell.angle_gamma   90.00
#
_symmetry.space_group_name_H-M   'P 1'
#
loop_
_entity.id
_entity.type
_entity.pdbx_description
1 polymer ?
#
loop_
_entity_poly.entity_id
_entity_poly.type
_entity_poly.pdbx_seq_one_letter_code
_entity_poly.pdbx_strand_id
1 'polypeptide(L)'
;MPPPCVRRAVCLRASDCDFMVMFPECIECRGTRGMCGISPCPLLADIRGRLPVVQSGSVSELVGPSPPSLFVGRYGYPDVRAGPSAAWVPEDSDAVPLASGDPADLFGKPLEEVAARHANLITGGSVMPIGSTASPGAMLETTQEIAMAEKSVDVELDFARPIMVGRNPTFDSMSTPLGPSGEVLRAEVVGHASIPRKVDSIANEDDLLAADAMGELTEASIGEAQISRLLSSGLLGREGSRKLVPTRWGITATDDMLGKRLWDRVRDHPSLDKVLVYEATYLDNVFHIILTPGLWAFHMLEAWTRGSVWTGTGKVLGDWEDLKPRTTRLDWVYSSTWIRCGARGPASSGGTSVLNTGRQ
;
A
#
# COMPACT_ATOMS: atom_id res chain seq x y z
N MET A 1 -19.15 -25.57 31.24
CA MET A 1 -19.91 -25.64 29.97
C MET A 1 -19.29 -24.63 29.02
N PRO A 2 -18.75 -25.04 27.87
CA PRO A 2 -18.29 -24.08 26.87
C PRO A 2 -19.50 -23.38 26.23
N PRO A 3 -19.38 -22.12 25.79
CA PRO A 3 -20.47 -21.42 25.12
C PRO A 3 -20.81 -22.13 23.79
N PRO A 4 -22.06 -22.05 23.33
CA PRO A 4 -22.48 -22.75 22.12
C PRO A 4 -21.75 -22.18 20.90
N CYS A 5 -21.16 -23.07 20.09
CA CYS A 5 -20.69 -22.75 18.75
C CYS A 5 -21.86 -22.18 17.93
N VAL A 6 -21.90 -20.86 17.77
CA VAL A 6 -22.79 -20.22 16.81
C VAL A 6 -22.23 -20.51 15.42
N ARG A 7 -22.73 -21.57 14.77
CA ARG A 7 -22.54 -21.77 13.34
C ARG A 7 -23.32 -20.68 12.59
N ARG A 8 -22.70 -19.53 12.37
CA ARG A 8 -23.17 -18.61 11.33
C ARG A 8 -22.74 -19.19 9.99
N ALA A 9 -23.71 -19.69 9.23
CA ALA A 9 -23.49 -19.95 7.82
C ALA A 9 -23.16 -18.61 7.15
N VAL A 10 -22.03 -18.53 6.45
CA VAL A 10 -21.73 -17.42 5.53
C VAL A 10 -22.77 -17.51 4.41
N CYS A 11 -23.84 -16.74 4.54
CA CYS A 11 -24.88 -16.69 3.52
C CYS A 11 -24.39 -15.75 2.41
N LEU A 12 -23.94 -16.31 1.29
CA LEU A 12 -23.64 -15.54 0.07
C LEU A 12 -24.91 -15.04 -0.66
N ARG A 13 -26.09 -15.24 -0.06
CA ARG A 13 -27.36 -14.73 -0.61
C ARG A 13 -27.64 -13.36 0.01
N ALA A 14 -27.37 -12.30 -0.75
CA ALA A 14 -28.10 -11.06 -0.58
C ALA A 14 -29.59 -11.36 -0.81
N SER A 15 -30.46 -10.87 0.07
CA SER A 15 -31.91 -10.82 -0.18
C SER A 15 -32.15 -10.22 -1.55
N ASP A 16 -33.10 -10.76 -2.32
CA ASP A 16 -33.50 -10.26 -3.64
C ASP A 16 -34.05 -8.83 -3.50
N CYS A 17 -33.15 -7.85 -3.40
CA CYS A 17 -33.42 -6.45 -3.60
C CYS A 17 -33.00 -6.12 -5.02
N ASP A 18 -33.88 -5.43 -5.76
CA ASP A 18 -33.63 -4.88 -7.09
C ASP A 18 -32.42 -3.92 -7.08
N PHE A 19 -31.21 -4.48 -7.07
CA PHE A 19 -30.00 -3.69 -7.24
C PHE A 19 -29.81 -3.42 -8.73
N MET A 20 -29.76 -2.14 -9.10
CA MET A 20 -29.32 -1.72 -10.43
C MET A 20 -27.96 -2.36 -10.72
N VAL A 21 -27.90 -3.17 -11.77
CA VAL A 21 -26.68 -3.85 -12.20
C VAL A 21 -25.67 -2.77 -12.60
N MET A 22 -24.64 -2.58 -11.79
CA MET A 22 -23.44 -1.87 -12.23
C MET A 22 -22.83 -2.62 -13.41
N PHE A 23 -22.73 -1.94 -14.55
CA PHE A 23 -22.23 -2.49 -15.81
C PHE A 23 -20.82 -3.10 -15.64
N PRO A 24 -20.54 -4.33 -16.11
CA PRO A 24 -19.25 -5.00 -15.97
C PRO A 24 -18.04 -4.15 -16.41
N GLU A 25 -18.25 -3.27 -17.38
CA GLU A 25 -17.28 -2.33 -17.92
C GLU A 25 -16.79 -1.35 -16.85
N CYS A 26 -17.60 -1.03 -15.83
CA CYS A 26 -17.20 -0.15 -14.73
C CYS A 26 -16.08 -0.76 -13.86
N ILE A 27 -15.98 -2.09 -13.81
CA ILE A 27 -14.98 -2.84 -13.01
C ILE A 27 -13.59 -2.66 -13.61
N GLU A 28 -13.49 -2.83 -14.92
CA GLU A 28 -12.27 -2.58 -15.66
C GLU A 28 -11.98 -1.07 -15.77
N CYS A 29 -13.04 -0.26 -15.80
CA CYS A 29 -12.94 1.20 -15.90
C CYS A 29 -12.38 1.83 -14.62
N ARG A 30 -12.80 1.31 -13.46
CA ARG A 30 -12.53 1.87 -12.12
C ARG A 30 -12.88 3.35 -12.01
N GLY A 31 -13.89 3.76 -12.78
CA GLY A 31 -14.30 5.16 -12.93
C GLY A 31 -13.30 6.09 -13.63
N THR A 32 -12.11 5.61 -14.04
CA THR A 32 -11.03 6.44 -14.60
C THR A 32 -10.85 6.29 -16.11
N ARG A 33 -11.25 5.16 -16.71
CA ARG A 33 -11.08 4.91 -18.16
C ARG A 33 -12.24 5.41 -19.04
N GLY A 34 -13.34 5.85 -18.44
CA GLY A 34 -14.51 6.38 -19.17
C GLY A 34 -15.22 5.38 -20.10
N MET A 35 -15.11 4.07 -19.88
CA MET A 35 -15.62 3.05 -20.83
C MET A 35 -17.13 3.05 -21.03
N CYS A 36 -17.90 3.63 -20.09
CA CYS A 36 -19.35 3.80 -20.22
C CYS A 36 -19.77 5.10 -20.93
N GLY A 37 -18.83 5.98 -21.29
CA GLY A 37 -19.11 7.26 -21.95
C GLY A 37 -19.79 8.33 -21.07
N ILE A 38 -20.06 8.04 -19.80
CA ILE A 38 -20.70 8.98 -18.85
C ILE A 38 -19.63 9.86 -18.19
N SER A 39 -19.76 11.19 -18.32
CA SER A 39 -18.85 12.17 -17.72
C SER A 39 -19.63 13.26 -16.97
N PRO A 40 -19.37 13.49 -15.67
CA PRO A 40 -18.42 12.77 -14.81
C PRO A 40 -18.94 11.37 -14.40
N CYS A 41 -18.03 10.45 -14.06
CA CYS A 41 -18.39 9.13 -13.54
C CYS A 41 -19.28 9.26 -12.27
N PRO A 42 -20.51 8.69 -12.24
CA PRO A 42 -21.42 8.83 -11.10
C PRO A 42 -20.86 8.30 -9.77
N LEU A 43 -20.11 7.19 -9.80
CA LEU A 43 -19.48 6.61 -8.60
C LEU A 43 -18.45 7.54 -7.98
N LEU A 44 -17.55 8.08 -8.81
CA LEU A 44 -16.54 9.02 -8.34
C LEU A 44 -17.17 10.35 -7.93
N ALA A 45 -18.30 10.73 -8.53
CA ALA A 45 -19.07 11.90 -8.13
C ALA A 45 -19.67 11.74 -6.72
N ASP A 46 -20.23 10.57 -6.39
CA ASP A 46 -20.73 10.28 -5.03
C ASP A 46 -19.59 10.31 -4.00
N ILE A 47 -18.47 9.64 -4.29
CA ILE A 47 -17.29 9.68 -3.40
C ILE A 47 -16.82 11.12 -3.19
N ARG A 48 -16.71 11.92 -4.26
CA ARG A 48 -16.36 13.34 -4.15
C ARG A 48 -17.29 14.13 -3.25
N GLY A 49 -18.60 13.83 -3.29
CA GLY A 49 -19.59 14.50 -2.44
C GLY A 49 -19.42 14.22 -0.94
N ARG A 50 -18.73 13.14 -0.58
CA ARG A 50 -18.46 12.75 0.81
C ARG A 50 -17.11 13.24 1.33
N LEU A 51 -16.22 13.70 0.45
CA LEU A 51 -14.90 14.20 0.86
C LEU A 51 -15.03 15.58 1.51
N PRO A 52 -14.19 15.88 2.52
CA PRO A 52 -14.19 17.19 3.15
C PRO A 52 -13.91 18.28 2.11
N VAL A 53 -14.78 19.30 2.07
CA VAL A 53 -14.64 20.43 1.15
C VAL A 53 -13.57 21.36 1.70
N VAL A 54 -12.45 21.39 1.02
CA VAL A 54 -11.36 22.33 1.28
C VAL A 54 -11.67 23.66 0.58
N GLN A 55 -11.40 24.79 1.23
CA GLN A 55 -11.65 26.11 0.64
C GLN A 55 -10.89 26.25 -0.69
N SER A 56 -11.61 26.69 -1.73
CA SER A 56 -11.00 26.88 -3.05
C SER A 56 -10.04 28.07 -3.04
N GLY A 57 -8.81 27.85 -3.48
CA GLY A 57 -7.75 28.85 -3.47
C GLY A 57 -6.72 28.61 -4.57
N SER A 58 -5.78 29.54 -4.69
CA SER A 58 -4.64 29.43 -5.58
C SER A 58 -3.36 29.57 -4.76
N VAL A 59 -2.50 28.56 -4.83
CA VAL A 59 -1.27 28.46 -4.03
C VAL A 59 -0.07 28.50 -4.98
N SER A 60 0.70 29.59 -4.95
CA SER A 60 1.98 29.70 -5.68
C SER A 60 3.18 29.21 -4.86
N GLU A 61 3.07 29.35 -3.55
CA GLU A 61 4.08 28.96 -2.57
C GLU A 61 3.35 28.21 -1.45
N LEU A 62 3.89 27.09 -1.03
CA LEU A 62 3.33 26.26 0.02
C LEU A 62 4.37 26.06 1.11
N VAL A 63 4.06 26.53 2.31
CA VAL A 63 4.76 26.17 3.53
C VAL A 63 3.83 25.28 4.35
N GLY A 64 4.26 24.06 4.64
CA GLY A 64 3.44 23.16 5.44
C GLY A 64 4.11 21.83 5.74
N PRO A 65 3.48 21.03 6.61
CA PRO A 65 4.01 19.74 7.00
C PRO A 65 3.90 18.77 5.82
N SER A 66 5.03 18.27 5.36
CA SER A 66 5.12 17.05 4.55
C SER A 66 5.02 15.86 5.49
N PRO A 67 3.95 15.04 5.45
CA PRO A 67 4.12 13.67 5.91
C PRO A 67 5.30 13.06 5.14
N PRO A 68 6.08 12.14 5.73
CA PRO A 68 7.20 11.52 5.05
C PRO A 68 6.66 10.70 3.89
N SER A 69 6.47 11.37 2.75
CA SER A 69 5.70 10.92 1.61
C SER A 69 6.22 11.65 0.37
N LEU A 70 6.41 10.88 -0.67
CA LEU A 70 6.94 11.34 -1.94
C LEU A 70 6.23 10.59 -3.05
N PHE A 71 6.26 11.17 -4.24
CA PHE A 71 5.69 10.53 -5.42
C PHE A 71 6.74 10.42 -6.52
N VAL A 72 6.91 9.21 -7.04
CA VAL A 72 7.67 8.94 -8.26
C VAL A 72 6.71 8.36 -9.30
N GLY A 73 6.52 9.11 -10.37
CA GLY A 73 5.62 8.76 -11.46
C GLY A 73 6.14 7.59 -12.31
N ARG A 74 5.20 6.81 -12.86
CA ARG A 74 5.49 5.72 -13.81
C ARG A 74 5.54 6.14 -15.27
N TYR A 75 5.00 7.32 -15.59
CA TYR A 75 4.92 7.83 -16.96
C TYR A 75 6.19 8.63 -17.27
N GLY A 76 6.68 8.52 -18.51
CA GLY A 76 7.87 9.22 -18.98
C GLY A 76 9.19 8.43 -18.83
N TYR A 77 9.15 7.21 -18.27
CA TYR A 77 10.35 6.39 -18.04
C TYR A 77 11.25 6.31 -19.29
N PRO A 78 12.56 6.60 -19.18
CA PRO A 78 13.36 6.74 -17.95
C PRO A 78 13.37 8.14 -17.30
N ASP A 79 12.67 9.12 -17.86
CA ASP A 79 12.55 10.47 -17.29
C ASP A 79 11.24 10.58 -16.51
N VAL A 80 11.33 10.44 -15.19
CA VAL A 80 10.17 10.33 -14.31
C VAL A 80 9.92 11.63 -13.58
N ARG A 81 8.64 11.95 -13.36
CA ARG A 81 8.26 13.04 -12.47
C ARG A 81 8.41 12.57 -11.03
N ALA A 82 9.27 13.23 -10.26
CA ALA A 82 9.52 12.93 -8.86
C ALA A 82 9.51 14.20 -7.99
N GLY A 83 9.02 14.08 -6.76
CA GLY A 83 9.07 15.17 -5.78
C GLY A 83 8.32 14.88 -4.48
N PRO A 84 8.38 15.82 -3.54
CA PRO A 84 7.75 15.69 -2.22
C PRO A 84 6.25 16.05 -2.25
N SER A 85 5.54 15.62 -1.22
CA SER A 85 4.11 15.92 -1.03
C SER A 85 3.87 16.60 0.31
N ALA A 86 3.29 17.80 0.29
CA ALA A 86 3.04 18.58 1.49
C ALA A 86 1.55 18.81 1.71
N ALA A 87 1.13 18.80 2.97
CA ALA A 87 -0.25 19.12 3.32
C ALA A 87 -0.48 20.63 3.24
N TRP A 88 -1.59 21.02 2.60
CA TRP A 88 -2.08 22.38 2.71
C TRP A 88 -3.00 22.48 3.93
N VAL A 89 -2.53 23.18 4.96
CA VAL A 89 -3.27 23.42 6.20
C VAL A 89 -3.59 24.91 6.26
N PRO A 90 -4.86 25.33 6.08
CA PRO A 90 -5.26 26.71 6.34
C PRO A 90 -4.92 27.11 7.77
N GLU A 91 -4.45 28.34 7.97
CA GLU A 91 -4.01 28.86 9.29
C GLU A 91 -5.10 28.74 10.38
N ASP A 92 -6.38 28.77 9.99
CA ASP A 92 -7.54 28.68 10.89
C ASP A 92 -8.11 27.25 11.07
N SER A 93 -7.40 26.21 10.61
CA SER A 93 -7.90 24.83 10.69
C SER A 93 -7.35 24.06 11.90
N ASP A 94 -8.25 23.46 12.68
CA ASP A 94 -7.93 22.45 13.72
C ASP A 94 -7.45 21.10 13.12
N ALA A 95 -7.08 21.08 11.84
CA ALA A 95 -6.68 19.88 11.15
C ALA A 95 -5.31 19.41 11.68
N VAL A 96 -5.32 18.33 12.46
CA VAL A 96 -4.09 17.71 12.95
C VAL A 96 -3.28 17.24 11.74
N PRO A 97 -2.06 17.76 11.53
CA PRO A 97 -1.18 17.27 10.49
C PRO A 97 -1.00 15.76 10.64
N LEU A 98 -1.00 15.03 9.53
CA LEU A 98 -0.61 13.63 9.55
C LEU A 98 0.78 13.57 10.18
N ALA A 99 0.92 12.87 11.30
CA ALA A 99 2.19 12.79 12.03
C ALA A 99 3.16 11.78 11.40
N SER A 100 2.63 10.83 10.63
CA SER A 100 3.34 9.67 10.09
C SER A 100 2.89 9.36 8.66
N GLY A 101 3.84 8.84 7.88
CA GLY A 101 3.63 8.34 6.52
C GLY A 101 3.19 6.88 6.46
N ASP A 102 2.94 6.22 7.60
CA ASP A 102 2.55 4.82 7.65
C ASP A 102 1.04 4.63 7.35
N PRO A 103 0.66 3.80 6.36
CA PRO A 103 -0.74 3.42 6.15
C PRO A 103 -1.38 2.67 7.33
N ALA A 104 -0.59 2.02 8.18
CA ALA A 104 -1.10 1.28 9.34
C ALA A 104 -1.86 2.17 10.33
N ASP A 105 -1.47 3.45 10.43
CA ASP A 105 -2.11 4.44 11.30
C ASP A 105 -3.56 4.77 10.89
N LEU A 106 -3.97 4.36 9.69
CA LEU A 106 -5.32 4.55 9.17
C LEU A 106 -6.28 3.43 9.60
N PHE A 107 -5.77 2.30 10.08
CA PHE A 107 -6.64 1.18 10.46
C PHE A 107 -7.59 1.59 11.59
N GLY A 108 -8.87 1.34 11.41
CA GLY A 108 -9.93 1.76 12.35
C GLY A 108 -10.44 3.19 12.15
N LYS A 109 -9.84 3.99 11.27
CA LYS A 109 -10.37 5.32 10.90
C LYS A 109 -11.52 5.23 9.90
N PRO A 110 -12.48 6.17 9.88
CA PRO A 110 -13.57 6.20 8.91
C PRO A 110 -13.07 6.48 7.49
N LEU A 111 -13.86 6.09 6.47
CA LEU A 111 -13.48 6.18 5.05
C LEU A 111 -13.06 7.60 4.65
N GLU A 112 -13.77 8.60 5.17
CA GLU A 112 -13.54 10.01 4.91
C GLU A 112 -12.15 10.45 5.35
N GLU A 113 -11.67 9.97 6.50
CA GLU A 113 -10.34 10.30 7.03
C GLU A 113 -9.23 9.59 6.23
N VAL A 114 -9.46 8.32 5.86
CA VAL A 114 -8.57 7.55 4.98
C VAL A 114 -8.43 8.21 3.61
N ALA A 115 -9.53 8.65 3.03
CA ALA A 115 -9.57 9.28 1.72
C ALA A 115 -8.98 10.71 1.75
N ALA A 116 -9.25 11.46 2.82
CA ALA A 116 -8.70 12.81 3.01
C ALA A 116 -7.17 12.82 3.08
N ARG A 117 -6.56 11.73 3.57
CA ARG A 117 -5.10 11.61 3.72
C ARG A 117 -4.33 11.98 2.46
N HIS A 118 -4.72 11.46 1.31
CA HIS A 118 -4.04 11.73 0.03
C HIS A 118 -4.71 12.86 -0.78
N ALA A 119 -6.01 13.10 -0.56
CA ALA A 119 -6.74 14.17 -1.23
C ALA A 119 -6.25 15.57 -0.85
N ASN A 120 -5.75 15.74 0.38
CA ASN A 120 -5.31 17.04 0.91
C ASN A 120 -3.82 17.32 0.70
N LEU A 121 -3.07 16.39 0.11
CA LEU A 121 -1.64 16.57 -0.18
C LEU A 121 -1.46 17.22 -1.54
N ILE A 122 -0.71 18.32 -1.55
CA ILE A 122 -0.22 18.93 -2.79
C ILE A 122 1.10 18.24 -3.14
N THR A 123 1.11 17.57 -4.28
CA THR A 123 2.29 16.83 -4.75
C THR A 123 3.12 17.69 -5.69
N GLY A 124 4.28 18.10 -5.20
CA GLY A 124 5.31 18.72 -5.99
C GLY A 124 6.01 17.71 -6.89
N GLY A 125 6.48 18.15 -8.06
CA GLY A 125 7.34 17.28 -8.85
C GLY A 125 8.03 17.98 -10.00
N SER A 126 9.26 17.54 -10.27
CA SER A 126 10.04 17.89 -11.45
C SER A 126 10.37 16.63 -12.25
N VAL A 127 10.60 16.77 -13.55
CA VAL A 127 11.00 15.64 -14.40
C VAL A 127 12.51 15.46 -14.26
N MET A 128 12.93 14.24 -13.92
CA MET A 128 14.35 13.92 -13.79
C MET A 128 14.65 12.49 -14.28
N PRO A 129 15.84 12.23 -14.84
CA PRO A 129 16.27 10.88 -15.19
C PRO A 129 16.36 9.99 -13.96
N ILE A 130 15.97 8.72 -14.07
CA ILE A 130 16.06 7.76 -12.96
C ILE A 130 17.46 7.60 -12.36
N GLY A 131 18.52 7.85 -13.15
CA GLY A 131 19.92 7.72 -12.73
C GLY A 131 20.47 8.92 -11.96
N SER A 132 19.68 9.98 -11.79
CA SER A 132 20.10 11.22 -11.10
C SER A 132 20.46 11.01 -9.63
N THR A 133 20.15 9.84 -9.07
CA THR A 133 20.46 9.43 -7.69
C THR A 133 21.95 9.41 -7.38
N ALA A 134 22.83 9.29 -8.39
CA ALA A 134 24.28 9.32 -8.19
C ALA A 134 24.83 10.75 -8.00
N SER A 135 24.09 11.76 -8.46
CA SER A 135 24.44 13.17 -8.35
C SER A 135 23.12 13.96 -8.20
N PRO A 136 22.46 13.86 -7.05
CA PRO A 136 21.14 14.44 -6.86
C PRO A 136 21.25 15.97 -6.95
N GLY A 137 20.30 16.60 -7.65
CA GLY A 137 20.11 18.05 -7.54
C GLY A 137 19.30 18.38 -6.28
N ALA A 138 19.26 19.66 -5.92
CA ALA A 138 18.58 20.14 -4.69
C ALA A 138 17.16 19.56 -4.49
N MET A 139 16.35 19.48 -5.55
CA MET A 139 15.00 18.88 -5.48
C MET A 139 15.02 17.41 -5.04
N LEU A 140 15.96 16.62 -5.57
CA LEU A 140 16.07 15.21 -5.24
C LEU A 140 16.67 15.02 -3.85
N GLU A 141 17.63 15.85 -3.45
CA GLU A 141 18.18 15.85 -2.09
C GLU A 141 17.08 16.10 -1.05
N THR A 142 16.28 17.16 -1.23
CA THR A 142 15.12 17.45 -0.38
C THR A 142 14.13 16.28 -0.36
N THR A 143 13.85 15.68 -1.53
CA THR A 143 12.94 14.52 -1.63
C THR A 143 13.49 13.30 -0.88
N GLN A 144 14.80 13.07 -0.94
CA GLN A 144 15.49 11.98 -0.25
C GLN A 144 15.51 12.20 1.27
N GLU A 145 15.74 13.43 1.72
CA GLU A 145 15.67 13.80 3.14
C GLU A 145 14.27 13.49 3.73
N ILE A 146 13.21 13.91 3.03
CA ILE A 146 11.82 13.62 3.42
C ILE A 146 11.53 12.10 3.39
N ALA A 147 12.12 11.37 2.44
CA ALA A 147 11.98 9.91 2.36
C ALA A 147 12.58 9.21 3.59
N MET A 148 13.69 9.73 4.10
CA MET A 148 14.41 9.20 5.26
C MET A 148 13.74 9.54 6.59
N ALA A 149 12.94 10.61 6.64
CA ALA A 149 12.28 11.05 7.86
C ALA A 149 11.28 10.00 8.40
N GLU A 150 11.31 9.82 9.72
CA GLU A 150 10.34 8.99 10.46
C GLU A 150 9.00 9.73 10.65
N LYS A 151 9.06 11.04 10.84
CA LYS A 151 7.92 11.92 11.14
C LYS A 151 7.79 13.00 10.10
N SER A 152 6.67 13.70 10.14
CA SER A 152 6.42 14.85 9.27
C SER A 152 7.45 15.95 9.46
N VAL A 153 7.83 16.56 8.34
CA VAL A 153 8.85 17.60 8.24
C VAL A 153 8.22 18.79 7.55
N ASP A 154 8.45 20.00 8.05
CA ASP A 154 7.97 21.20 7.39
C ASP A 154 8.76 21.43 6.11
N VAL A 155 8.08 21.77 5.03
CA VAL A 155 8.70 22.00 3.72
C VAL A 155 8.15 23.27 3.09
N GLU A 156 9.02 23.94 2.33
CA GLU A 156 8.69 25.09 1.49
C GLU A 156 8.76 24.64 0.03
N LEU A 157 7.67 24.80 -0.72
CA LEU A 157 7.56 24.45 -2.14
C LEU A 157 7.16 25.68 -2.96
N ASP A 158 8.02 26.05 -3.91
CA ASP A 158 7.75 27.10 -4.90
C ASP A 158 7.26 26.49 -6.21
N PHE A 159 6.02 26.78 -6.60
CA PHE A 159 5.45 26.24 -7.83
C PHE A 159 5.71 27.12 -9.05
N ALA A 160 6.02 26.50 -10.19
CA ALA A 160 6.21 27.20 -11.46
C ALA A 160 4.93 27.91 -11.94
N ARG A 161 3.77 27.38 -11.55
CA ARG A 161 2.46 27.98 -11.79
C ARG A 161 1.59 27.79 -10.55
N PRO A 162 0.69 28.74 -10.24
CA PRO A 162 -0.20 28.58 -9.11
C PRO A 162 -1.06 27.32 -9.21
N ILE A 163 -1.15 26.59 -8.10
CA ILE A 163 -1.91 25.35 -7.97
C ILE A 163 -3.29 25.66 -7.39
N MET A 164 -4.32 25.19 -8.08
CA MET A 164 -5.69 25.36 -7.62
C MET A 164 -6.00 24.31 -6.55
N VAL A 165 -6.17 24.77 -5.32
CA VAL A 165 -6.54 23.95 -4.15
C VAL A 165 -8.05 24.03 -3.90
N GLY A 166 -8.59 23.12 -3.08
CA GLY A 166 -10.04 23.05 -2.84
C GLY A 166 -10.87 22.71 -4.07
N ARG A 167 -10.26 22.07 -5.07
CA ARG A 167 -10.97 21.40 -6.17
C ARG A 167 -11.18 19.93 -5.82
N ASN A 168 -12.16 19.31 -6.46
CA ASN A 168 -12.38 17.88 -6.32
C ASN A 168 -11.09 17.10 -6.64
N PRO A 169 -10.72 16.13 -5.79
CA PRO A 169 -9.52 15.35 -6.01
C PRO A 169 -9.61 14.55 -7.30
N THR A 170 -8.43 14.31 -7.86
CA THR A 170 -8.28 13.38 -8.98
C THR A 170 -8.27 11.96 -8.44
N PHE A 171 -8.51 10.97 -9.29
CA PHE A 171 -8.46 9.57 -8.88
C PHE A 171 -7.41 8.84 -9.71
N ASP A 172 -6.61 8.03 -9.05
CA ASP A 172 -5.61 7.20 -9.71
C ASP A 172 -6.23 5.96 -10.38
N SER A 173 -5.41 5.12 -11.01
CA SER A 173 -5.85 3.87 -11.64
C SER A 173 -6.48 2.85 -10.67
N MET A 174 -6.29 3.01 -9.37
CA MET A 174 -6.87 2.22 -8.29
C MET A 174 -8.03 2.94 -7.60
N SER A 175 -8.50 4.07 -8.15
CA SER A 175 -9.53 4.92 -7.54
C SER A 175 -9.12 5.52 -6.19
N THR A 176 -7.81 5.67 -5.94
CA THR A 176 -7.27 6.42 -4.79
C THR A 176 -7.44 7.91 -5.07
N PRO A 177 -8.06 8.69 -4.17
CA PRO A 177 -8.13 10.14 -4.32
C PRO A 177 -6.73 10.73 -4.17
N LEU A 178 -6.35 11.59 -5.11
CA LEU A 178 -5.08 12.30 -5.14
C LEU A 178 -5.37 13.80 -5.13
N GLY A 179 -4.64 14.50 -4.27
CA GLY A 179 -4.68 15.96 -4.23
C GLY A 179 -4.05 16.60 -5.46
N PRO A 180 -4.03 17.95 -5.50
CA PRO A 180 -3.45 18.71 -6.59
C PRO A 180 -1.97 18.37 -6.81
N SER A 181 -1.48 18.53 -8.03
CA SER A 181 -0.05 18.39 -8.35
C SER A 181 0.45 19.55 -9.19
N GLY A 182 1.72 19.92 -9.00
CA GLY A 182 2.30 21.12 -9.56
C GLY A 182 3.78 20.99 -9.87
N GLU A 183 4.24 21.56 -10.99
CA GLU A 183 5.68 21.66 -11.25
C GLU A 183 6.32 22.57 -10.20
N VAL A 184 7.41 22.10 -9.58
CA VAL A 184 8.10 22.80 -8.50
C VAL A 184 9.45 23.31 -9.00
N LEU A 185 9.72 24.59 -8.74
CA LEU A 185 10.98 25.25 -9.05
C LEU A 185 12.01 25.05 -7.93
N ARG A 186 11.56 25.09 -6.67
CA ARG A 186 12.39 24.94 -5.48
C ARG A 186 11.62 24.20 -4.38
N ALA A 187 12.30 23.29 -3.71
CA ALA A 187 11.79 22.57 -2.56
C ALA A 187 12.86 22.52 -1.49
N GLU A 188 12.53 22.92 -0.27
CA GLU A 188 13.45 22.92 0.86
C GLU A 188 12.77 22.37 2.11
N VAL A 189 13.52 21.59 2.89
CA VAL A 189 13.13 21.20 4.23
C VAL A 189 13.36 22.38 5.17
N VAL A 190 12.30 22.77 5.87
CA VAL A 190 12.33 23.80 6.91
C VAL A 190 12.47 23.11 8.25
N GLY A 191 13.59 23.36 8.93
CA GLY A 191 13.85 22.77 10.26
C GLY A 191 14.67 21.49 10.20
N HIS A 192 14.32 20.48 11.01
CA HIS A 192 15.11 19.27 11.19
C HIS A 192 14.28 18.01 10.89
N ALA A 193 14.74 17.21 9.93
CA ALA A 193 14.21 15.88 9.67
C ALA A 193 14.69 14.87 10.73
N SER A 194 13.75 14.24 11.45
CA SER A 194 14.06 13.15 12.37
C SER A 194 14.32 11.86 11.57
N ILE A 195 15.60 11.56 11.34
CA ILE A 195 16.03 10.37 10.58
C ILE A 195 16.53 9.28 11.55
N PRO A 196 15.99 8.05 11.50
CA PRO A 196 16.51 6.94 12.29
C PRO A 196 17.97 6.64 11.91
N ARG A 197 18.83 6.41 12.90
CA ARG A 197 20.27 6.15 12.68
C ARG A 197 20.55 5.02 11.68
N LYS A 198 19.73 3.98 11.69
CA LYS A 198 19.88 2.86 10.75
C LYS A 198 19.54 3.25 9.32
N VAL A 199 18.54 4.12 9.14
CA VAL A 199 18.17 4.66 7.82
C VAL A 199 19.30 5.51 7.27
N ASP A 200 19.81 6.45 8.09
CA ASP A 200 20.95 7.30 7.72
C ASP A 200 22.19 6.46 7.36
N SER A 201 22.51 5.46 8.18
CA SER A 201 23.63 4.55 7.92
C SER A 201 23.50 3.78 6.59
N ILE A 202 22.29 3.32 6.24
CA ILE A 202 22.07 2.54 5.01
C ILE A 202 22.01 3.43 3.78
N ALA A 203 21.43 4.63 3.90
CA ALA A 203 21.37 5.60 2.80
C ALA A 203 22.78 5.99 2.33
N ASN A 204 23.74 6.08 3.27
CA ASN A 204 25.14 6.41 3.01
C ASN A 204 26.02 5.17 2.71
N GLU A 205 25.46 3.97 2.54
CA GLU A 205 26.22 2.75 2.24
C GLU A 205 26.15 2.37 0.75
N ASP A 206 27.27 2.48 0.05
CA ASP A 206 27.36 2.38 -1.40
C ASP A 206 27.61 0.94 -1.92
N ASP A 207 28.00 -0.02 -1.07
CA ASP A 207 28.21 -1.43 -1.47
C ASP A 207 27.21 -2.41 -0.83
N LEU A 208 25.96 -1.97 -0.61
CA LEU A 208 24.91 -2.83 -0.08
C LEU A 208 23.86 -3.16 -1.13
N LEU A 209 23.55 -4.45 -1.30
CA LEU A 209 22.43 -4.86 -2.14
C LEU A 209 21.12 -4.37 -1.54
N ALA A 210 20.19 -3.91 -2.38
CA ALA A 210 18.89 -3.42 -1.91
C ALA A 210 18.14 -4.47 -1.06
N ALA A 211 18.29 -5.76 -1.38
CA ALA A 211 17.68 -6.87 -0.63
C ALA A 211 18.23 -7.02 0.80
N ASP A 212 19.53 -6.78 0.96
CA ASP A 212 20.20 -6.87 2.25
C ASP A 212 19.91 -5.62 3.07
N ALA A 213 19.97 -4.44 2.45
CA ALA A 213 19.57 -3.16 3.04
C ALA A 213 18.15 -3.23 3.61
N MET A 214 17.17 -3.71 2.84
CA MET A 214 15.80 -3.89 3.32
C MET A 214 15.71 -4.85 4.51
N GLY A 215 16.47 -5.94 4.48
CA GLY A 215 16.54 -6.89 5.60
C GLY A 215 17.04 -6.24 6.89
N GLU A 216 18.14 -5.49 6.80
CA GLU A 216 18.72 -4.77 7.93
C GLU A 216 17.81 -3.66 8.47
N LEU A 217 17.08 -2.97 7.59
CA LEU A 217 16.06 -1.99 7.99
C LEU A 217 14.92 -2.65 8.75
N THR A 218 14.39 -3.77 8.24
CA THR A 218 13.33 -4.52 8.94
C THR A 218 13.79 -5.05 10.29
N GLU A 219 15.02 -5.56 10.39
CA GLU A 219 15.61 -6.02 11.67
C GLU A 219 15.78 -4.88 12.68
N ALA A 220 15.95 -3.65 12.21
CA ALA A 220 15.96 -2.43 13.02
C ALA A 220 14.56 -1.83 13.25
N SER A 221 13.49 -2.58 12.98
CA SER A 221 12.09 -2.17 13.15
C SER A 221 11.67 -0.97 12.31
N ILE A 222 12.30 -0.77 11.14
CA ILE A 222 11.85 0.22 10.15
C ILE A 222 10.68 -0.35 9.36
N GLY A 223 9.57 0.41 9.29
CA GLY A 223 8.33 -0.02 8.66
C GLY A 223 8.42 -0.13 7.13
N GLU A 224 7.62 -1.04 6.55
CA GLU A 224 7.60 -1.34 5.11
C GLU A 224 7.32 -0.10 4.26
N ALA A 225 6.44 0.80 4.73
CA ALA A 225 6.14 2.05 4.05
C ALA A 225 7.38 2.95 3.91
N GLN A 226 8.20 3.05 4.96
CA GLN A 226 9.45 3.83 4.91
C GLN A 226 10.47 3.14 4.01
N ILE A 227 10.63 1.82 4.10
CA ILE A 227 11.51 1.04 3.22
C ILE A 227 11.14 1.25 1.74
N SER A 228 9.84 1.21 1.41
CA SER A 228 9.36 1.46 0.06
C SER A 228 9.64 2.89 -0.42
N ARG A 229 9.60 3.89 0.46
CA ARG A 229 9.98 5.27 0.12
C ARG A 229 11.47 5.37 -0.17
N LEU A 230 12.32 4.78 0.66
CA LEU A 230 13.78 4.74 0.47
C LEU A 230 14.16 4.07 -0.86
N LEU A 231 13.48 2.98 -1.23
CA LEU A 231 13.68 2.35 -2.53
C LEU A 231 13.24 3.28 -3.67
N SER A 232 12.07 3.91 -3.54
CA SER A 232 11.50 4.77 -4.58
C SER A 232 12.33 6.02 -4.83
N SER A 233 12.91 6.61 -3.77
CA SER A 233 13.83 7.76 -3.86
C SER A 233 15.26 7.38 -4.24
N GLY A 234 15.52 6.10 -4.50
CA GLY A 234 16.82 5.61 -4.95
C GLY A 234 17.91 5.64 -3.90
N LEU A 235 17.56 5.51 -2.63
CA LEU A 235 18.51 5.45 -1.50
C LEU A 235 18.99 4.02 -1.18
N LEU A 236 18.40 3.01 -1.80
CA LEU A 236 18.75 1.60 -1.55
C LEU A 236 19.42 0.95 -2.76
N GLY A 237 20.47 0.18 -2.50
CA GLY A 237 21.21 -0.58 -3.50
C GLY A 237 22.63 -0.06 -3.69
N ARG A 238 23.41 -0.81 -4.48
CA ARG A 238 24.80 -0.48 -4.79
C ARG A 238 24.92 0.79 -5.62
N GLU A 239 26.05 1.46 -5.48
CA GLU A 239 26.46 2.55 -6.35
C GLU A 239 26.32 2.16 -7.83
N GLY A 240 25.85 3.09 -8.67
CA GLY A 240 25.55 2.86 -10.08
C GLY A 240 24.31 1.99 -10.37
N SER A 241 23.77 1.29 -9.37
CA SER A 241 22.52 0.51 -9.48
C SER A 241 21.32 1.20 -8.84
N ARG A 242 21.55 2.16 -7.93
CA ARG A 242 20.52 3.04 -7.37
C ARG A 242 19.80 3.80 -8.49
N LYS A 243 18.46 3.82 -8.42
CA LYS A 243 17.58 4.46 -9.40
C LYS A 243 16.32 4.96 -8.71
N LEU A 244 15.72 6.01 -9.25
CA LEU A 244 14.33 6.34 -8.92
C LEU A 244 13.42 5.21 -9.41
N VAL A 245 12.64 4.66 -8.49
CA VAL A 245 11.67 3.60 -8.78
C VAL A 245 10.27 4.20 -8.64
N PRO A 246 9.41 4.13 -9.67
CA PRO A 246 8.03 4.56 -9.57
C PRO A 246 7.37 3.99 -8.31
N THR A 247 6.66 4.82 -7.53
CA THR A 247 6.20 4.48 -6.18
C THR A 247 5.43 3.15 -6.15
N ARG A 248 4.59 2.89 -7.15
CA ARG A 248 3.86 1.62 -7.29
C ARG A 248 4.79 0.41 -7.45
N TRP A 249 5.83 0.53 -8.27
CA TRP A 249 6.81 -0.54 -8.45
C TRP A 249 7.68 -0.70 -7.19
N GLY A 250 7.97 0.41 -6.51
CA GLY A 250 8.72 0.42 -5.24
C GLY A 250 7.99 -0.35 -4.14
N ILE A 251 6.69 -0.11 -3.97
CA ILE A 251 5.84 -0.85 -3.02
C ILE A 251 5.88 -2.34 -3.35
N THR A 252 5.55 -2.71 -4.59
CA THR A 252 5.52 -4.13 -4.97
C THR A 252 6.91 -4.78 -4.86
N ALA A 253 8.01 -4.04 -5.09
CA ALA A 253 9.37 -4.58 -5.01
C ALA A 253 9.79 -4.82 -3.57
N THR A 254 9.43 -3.90 -2.69
CA THR A 254 9.60 -4.04 -1.24
C THR A 254 8.84 -5.26 -0.74
N ASP A 255 7.55 -5.39 -1.08
CA ASP A 255 6.72 -6.54 -0.70
C ASP A 255 7.30 -7.87 -1.18
N ASP A 256 7.77 -7.94 -2.43
CA ASP A 256 8.36 -9.16 -2.99
C ASP A 256 9.66 -9.55 -2.27
N MET A 257 10.53 -8.58 -1.99
CA MET A 257 11.82 -8.81 -1.35
C MET A 257 11.68 -9.18 0.13
N LEU A 258 10.84 -8.45 0.87
CA LEU A 258 10.53 -8.77 2.27
C LEU A 258 9.75 -10.08 2.39
N GLY A 259 8.79 -10.31 1.48
CA GLY A 259 8.00 -11.54 1.40
C GLY A 259 8.88 -12.77 1.23
N LYS A 260 9.87 -12.74 0.32
CA LYS A 260 10.85 -13.82 0.14
C LYS A 260 11.70 -14.09 1.39
N ARG A 261 12.08 -13.05 2.13
CA ARG A 261 12.82 -13.22 3.40
C ARG A 261 11.95 -13.82 4.50
N LEU A 262 10.70 -13.36 4.61
CA LEU A 262 9.73 -13.92 5.56
C LEU A 262 9.41 -15.37 5.22
N TRP A 263 9.28 -15.68 3.92
CA TRP A 263 9.08 -17.01 3.39
C TRP A 263 10.16 -17.98 3.86
N ASP A 264 11.43 -17.59 3.73
CA ASP A 264 12.53 -18.45 4.16
C ASP A 264 12.50 -18.73 5.66
N ARG A 265 12.22 -17.73 6.50
CA ARG A 265 12.14 -17.86 7.97
C ARG A 265 10.94 -18.67 8.44
N VAL A 266 9.78 -18.47 7.83
CA VAL A 266 8.53 -19.09 8.27
C VAL A 266 8.56 -20.62 8.16
N ARG A 267 9.32 -21.18 7.22
CA ARG A 267 9.49 -22.63 7.07
C ARG A 267 10.19 -23.28 8.27
N ASP A 268 10.97 -22.52 9.02
CA ASP A 268 11.73 -23.02 10.17
C ASP A 268 10.94 -22.91 11.48
N HIS A 269 9.77 -22.27 11.46
CA HIS A 269 8.90 -22.18 12.62
C HIS A 269 8.06 -23.46 12.82
N PRO A 270 7.78 -23.86 14.08
CA PRO A 270 6.92 -24.99 14.35
C PRO A 270 5.50 -24.75 13.84
N SER A 271 4.85 -25.82 13.38
CA SER A 271 3.42 -25.78 13.05
C SER A 271 2.58 -25.43 14.28
N LEU A 272 1.42 -24.82 14.04
CA LEU A 272 0.39 -24.60 15.05
C LEU A 272 -0.12 -25.94 15.62
N ASP A 273 -0.59 -25.90 16.86
CA ASP A 273 -1.21 -27.02 17.58
C ASP A 273 -2.70 -27.19 17.26
N LYS A 274 -3.35 -26.13 16.78
CA LYS A 274 -4.79 -26.07 16.52
C LYS A 274 -5.15 -25.09 15.41
N VAL A 275 -6.39 -25.19 14.95
CA VAL A 275 -6.99 -24.22 14.04
C VAL A 275 -7.33 -22.95 14.81
N LEU A 276 -6.89 -21.81 14.29
CA LEU A 276 -7.20 -20.47 14.81
C LEU A 276 -8.06 -19.77 13.77
N VAL A 277 -9.13 -19.12 14.22
CA VAL A 277 -10.04 -18.36 13.38
C VAL A 277 -10.16 -16.96 13.95
N TYR A 278 -9.89 -15.97 13.10
CA TYR A 278 -10.02 -14.56 13.40
C TYR A 278 -11.02 -13.93 12.43
N GLU A 279 -11.76 -12.95 12.93
CA GLU A 279 -12.72 -12.17 12.15
C GLU A 279 -12.47 -10.68 12.45
N ALA A 280 -12.51 -9.85 11.42
CA ALA A 280 -12.46 -8.41 11.55
C ALA A 280 -13.38 -7.77 10.51
N THR A 281 -14.02 -6.66 10.86
CA THR A 281 -14.84 -5.87 9.93
C THR A 281 -14.32 -4.45 9.89
N TYR A 282 -14.05 -3.94 8.69
CA TYR A 282 -13.54 -2.59 8.49
C TYR A 282 -13.96 -2.02 7.13
N LEU A 283 -14.50 -0.80 7.12
CA LEU A 283 -15.02 -0.12 5.91
C LEU A 283 -15.91 -1.03 5.05
N ASP A 284 -16.90 -1.68 5.68
CA ASP A 284 -17.82 -2.64 5.07
C ASP A 284 -17.17 -3.91 4.48
N ASN A 285 -15.87 -4.09 4.66
CA ASN A 285 -15.17 -5.34 4.34
C ASN A 285 -15.15 -6.25 5.57
N VAL A 286 -15.43 -7.53 5.36
CA VAL A 286 -15.34 -8.56 6.40
C VAL A 286 -14.18 -9.49 6.08
N PHE A 287 -13.19 -9.50 6.96
CA PHE A 287 -12.00 -10.32 6.87
C PHE A 287 -12.16 -11.55 7.76
N HIS A 288 -11.86 -12.72 7.19
CA HIS A 288 -11.73 -13.95 7.94
C HIS A 288 -10.31 -14.47 7.74
N ILE A 289 -9.60 -14.74 8.83
CA ILE A 289 -8.25 -15.31 8.79
C ILE A 289 -8.32 -16.64 9.50
N ILE A 290 -8.09 -17.71 8.75
CA ILE A 290 -8.04 -19.07 9.29
C ILE A 290 -6.60 -19.59 9.19
N LEU A 291 -6.00 -19.84 10.33
CA LEU A 291 -4.69 -20.47 10.43
C LEU A 291 -4.89 -21.95 10.79
N THR A 292 -4.28 -22.85 10.03
CA THR A 292 -4.40 -24.29 10.24
C THR A 292 -3.03 -24.92 10.49
N PRO A 293 -2.94 -25.95 11.34
CA PRO A 293 -1.75 -26.80 11.42
C PRO A 293 -1.46 -27.43 10.06
N GLY A 294 -0.19 -27.55 9.66
CA GLY A 294 0.13 -28.28 8.44
C GLY A 294 1.40 -27.85 7.72
N LEU A 295 1.33 -27.84 6.39
CA LEU A 295 2.37 -27.30 5.52
C LEU A 295 2.08 -25.83 5.19
N TRP A 296 3.09 -25.04 4.82
CA TRP A 296 2.89 -23.65 4.48
C TRP A 296 2.37 -23.61 3.08
N ALA A 297 1.21 -23.00 2.99
CA ALA A 297 0.52 -22.67 1.79
C ALA A 297 -0.45 -21.55 2.15
N PHE A 298 -0.40 -20.39 1.53
CA PHE A 298 -1.43 -19.38 1.73
C PHE A 298 -2.52 -19.53 0.65
N HIS A 299 -3.75 -19.14 0.96
CA HIS A 299 -4.83 -19.09 -0.03
C HIS A 299 -5.77 -17.91 0.20
N MET A 300 -5.37 -16.73 -0.28
CA MET A 300 -6.20 -15.54 -0.27
C MET A 300 -7.45 -15.68 -1.14
N LEU A 301 -8.63 -15.44 -0.56
CA LEU A 301 -9.89 -15.38 -1.27
C LEU A 301 -10.56 -14.02 -1.02
N GLU A 302 -10.88 -13.32 -2.10
CA GLU A 302 -11.62 -12.06 -2.08
C GLU A 302 -13.00 -12.26 -2.72
N ALA A 303 -14.05 -12.14 -1.92
CA ALA A 303 -15.42 -12.30 -2.37
C ALA A 303 -16.09 -10.93 -2.51
N TRP A 304 -16.42 -10.58 -3.73
CA TRP A 304 -17.16 -9.37 -4.07
C TRP A 304 -18.63 -9.75 -4.12
N THR A 305 -19.46 -9.10 -3.31
CA THR A 305 -20.88 -9.41 -3.20
C THR A 305 -21.66 -9.01 -4.45
N ARG A 306 -22.79 -9.68 -4.68
CA ARG A 306 -23.73 -9.32 -5.74
C ARG A 306 -24.25 -7.90 -5.50
N GLY A 307 -24.18 -7.04 -6.50
CA GLY A 307 -24.57 -5.63 -6.37
C GLY A 307 -23.46 -4.73 -5.81
N SER A 308 -22.27 -5.26 -5.51
CA SER A 308 -21.09 -4.42 -5.29
C SER A 308 -20.75 -3.63 -6.56
N VAL A 309 -20.06 -2.51 -6.39
CA VAL A 309 -19.58 -1.62 -7.48
C VAL A 309 -18.79 -2.39 -8.55
N TRP A 310 -18.28 -3.55 -8.19
CA TRP A 310 -17.28 -4.29 -8.91
C TRP A 310 -17.76 -5.64 -9.44
N THR A 311 -19.00 -6.08 -9.14
CA THR A 311 -19.59 -7.27 -9.76
C THR A 311 -21.12 -7.22 -9.77
N GLY A 312 -21.73 -7.48 -10.92
CA GLY A 312 -23.20 -7.60 -11.04
C GLY A 312 -23.76 -8.92 -10.49
N THR A 313 -22.96 -9.99 -10.47
CA THR A 313 -23.39 -11.36 -10.12
C THR A 313 -22.73 -11.93 -8.86
N GLY A 314 -21.84 -11.18 -8.22
CA GLY A 314 -20.87 -11.73 -7.27
C GLY A 314 -19.67 -12.34 -8.00
N LYS A 315 -18.46 -12.18 -7.45
CA LYS A 315 -17.24 -12.84 -7.95
C LYS A 315 -16.35 -13.20 -6.76
N VAL A 316 -15.77 -14.39 -6.81
CA VAL A 316 -14.70 -14.77 -5.88
C VAL A 316 -13.40 -14.80 -6.66
N LEU A 317 -12.46 -13.95 -6.27
CA LEU A 317 -11.08 -14.00 -6.71
C LEU A 317 -10.29 -14.84 -5.72
N GLY A 318 -9.32 -15.60 -6.22
CA GLY A 318 -8.47 -16.42 -5.39
C GLY A 318 -7.02 -16.27 -5.79
N ASP A 319 -6.15 -16.25 -4.80
CA ASP A 319 -4.71 -16.31 -4.96
C ASP A 319 -4.11 -17.26 -3.92
N TRP A 320 -3.15 -18.09 -4.32
CA TRP A 320 -2.57 -19.09 -3.44
C TRP A 320 -1.10 -19.32 -3.71
N GLU A 321 -0.35 -19.62 -2.66
CA GLU A 321 0.99 -20.17 -2.79
C GLU A 321 1.08 -21.45 -1.98
N ASP A 322 1.91 -22.38 -2.47
CA ASP A 322 2.19 -23.66 -1.83
C ASP A 322 3.65 -23.67 -1.34
N LEU A 323 4.27 -24.85 -1.29
CA LEU A 323 5.61 -25.10 -0.76
C LEU A 323 6.77 -24.43 -1.50
N LYS A 324 6.54 -23.82 -2.67
CA LYS A 324 7.56 -23.12 -3.45
C LYS A 324 7.12 -21.69 -3.71
N PRO A 325 8.04 -20.71 -3.54
CA PRO A 325 7.73 -19.33 -3.84
C PRO A 325 7.50 -19.18 -5.35
N ARG A 326 6.60 -18.28 -5.74
CA ARG A 326 6.36 -17.99 -7.15
C ARG A 326 7.56 -17.28 -7.79
N THR A 327 7.75 -17.54 -9.09
CA THR A 327 8.73 -16.83 -9.92
C THR A 327 8.09 -15.74 -10.78
N THR A 328 6.75 -15.68 -10.83
CA THR A 328 5.98 -14.70 -11.62
C THR A 328 5.16 -13.80 -10.71
N ARG A 329 5.15 -12.51 -11.04
CA ARG A 329 4.54 -11.45 -10.23
C ARG A 329 3.02 -11.35 -10.43
N LEU A 330 2.34 -10.78 -9.43
CA LEU A 330 0.94 -10.40 -9.50
C LEU A 330 0.74 -9.16 -10.39
N ASP A 331 -0.24 -9.22 -11.30
CA ASP A 331 -0.72 -8.04 -12.04
C ASP A 331 -1.64 -7.15 -11.19
N TRP A 332 -2.02 -7.61 -9.98
CA TRP A 332 -2.97 -6.95 -9.10
C TRP A 332 -2.60 -7.07 -7.62
N VAL A 333 -2.53 -5.96 -6.90
CA VAL A 333 -2.39 -5.92 -5.44
C VAL A 333 -3.81 -5.88 -4.85
N TYR A 334 -4.18 -6.85 -4.02
CA TYR A 334 -5.47 -6.89 -3.32
C TYR A 334 -5.31 -7.28 -1.86
N SER A 335 -6.17 -6.68 -1.02
CA SER A 335 -6.25 -6.86 0.43
C SER A 335 -7.24 -7.96 0.80
N SER A 336 -6.77 -9.14 1.21
CA SER A 336 -7.45 -10.06 2.15
C SER A 336 -6.66 -11.38 2.31
N THR A 337 -5.59 -11.36 3.09
CA THR A 337 -4.68 -12.50 3.22
C THR A 337 -5.29 -13.67 4.00
N TRP A 338 -5.22 -14.88 3.45
CA TRP A 338 -5.37 -16.11 4.22
C TRP A 338 -4.05 -16.88 4.17
N ILE A 339 -3.44 -17.16 5.31
CA ILE A 339 -2.15 -17.87 5.39
C ILE A 339 -2.37 -19.23 6.04
N ARG A 340 -2.00 -20.32 5.36
CA ARG A 340 -1.85 -21.65 5.96
C ARG A 340 -0.33 -21.93 6.06
N CYS A 341 0.12 -22.54 7.16
CA CYS A 341 1.54 -22.61 7.54
C CYS A 341 1.98 -24.05 7.89
N GLY A 342 3.23 -24.37 7.53
CA GLY A 342 4.14 -25.33 8.16
C GLY A 342 5.03 -26.25 7.28
N ALA A 343 5.79 -27.16 7.90
CA ALA A 343 6.27 -28.39 7.28
C ALA A 343 6.78 -29.49 8.25
N ARG A 344 6.47 -30.73 7.86
CA ARG A 344 6.91 -32.12 8.25
C ARG A 344 7.42 -32.46 9.67
N GLY A 345 6.75 -33.46 10.26
CA GLY A 345 7.35 -34.53 11.08
C GLY A 345 7.70 -35.78 10.23
N PRO A 346 8.46 -36.75 10.76
CA PRO A 346 9.37 -37.59 9.99
C PRO A 346 8.69 -38.68 9.16
N ALA A 347 9.36 -39.06 8.07
CA ALA A 347 9.03 -40.20 7.23
C ALA A 347 9.14 -41.51 8.04
N SER A 348 8.05 -42.27 8.14
CA SER A 348 8.12 -43.70 8.41
C SER A 348 7.98 -44.46 7.08
N SER A 349 9.06 -45.15 6.73
CA SER A 349 9.10 -46.15 5.68
C SER A 349 8.99 -47.54 6.33
N GLY A 350 8.25 -48.44 5.68
CA GLY A 350 8.34 -49.88 5.87
C GLY A 350 7.43 -50.51 6.93
N GLY A 351 6.57 -51.43 6.52
CA GLY A 351 5.87 -52.34 7.43
C GLY A 351 4.63 -53.01 6.85
N THR A 352 4.81 -54.02 6.02
CA THR A 352 3.78 -54.94 5.54
C THR A 352 3.41 -55.97 6.63
N SER A 353 2.13 -56.06 7.03
CA SER A 353 1.44 -57.30 7.50
C SER A 353 0.04 -56.95 8.03
N VAL A 354 -1.05 -57.33 7.35
CA VAL A 354 -1.89 -58.53 7.59
C VAL A 354 -2.73 -58.48 8.89
N LEU A 355 -4.06 -58.47 8.70
CA LEU A 355 -5.17 -59.04 9.51
C LEU A 355 -4.93 -59.28 11.02
N ASN A 356 -5.80 -58.78 11.90
CA ASN A 356 -6.99 -59.52 12.36
C ASN A 356 -7.81 -58.76 13.43
N THR A 357 -9.08 -59.16 13.52
CA THR A 357 -10.15 -58.83 14.47
C THR A 357 -9.79 -58.86 15.96
N GLY A 358 -10.51 -58.09 16.79
CA GLY A 358 -10.76 -58.48 18.18
C GLY A 358 -11.02 -57.38 19.20
N ARG A 359 -12.24 -57.40 19.75
CA ARG A 359 -12.76 -56.75 20.98
C ARG A 359 -11.75 -56.58 22.13
N GLN A 360 -11.80 -55.46 22.84
CA GLN A 360 -12.63 -55.25 24.05
C GLN A 360 -12.81 -53.76 24.33
#